data_AF-R4YWY4-F1
#
_entry.id   AF-R4YWY4-F1
#
_cell.length_a   1.000
_cell.length_b   1.000
_cell.length_c   1.000
_cell.angle_alpha   90.00
_cell.angle_beta   90.00
_cell.angle_gamma   90.00
#
_symmetry.space_group_name_H-M   'P 1'
#
loop_
_entity.id
_entity.type
_entity.pdbx_description
1 polymer ?
#
loop_
_entity_poly.entity_id
_entity_poly.type
_entity_poly.pdbx_seq_one_letter_code
_entity_poly.pdbx_strand_id
1 'polypeptide(L)'
;MQRNPAEAQMSADNLTGDTGEVLLDVRPIIERGEEPFGTIMQTVAALDGRSLLLVAPFEPTPLEGVLAAQGYTYQSERVTDTEWRVRFEPADAGAGAVATDQSEAKAVAESPFTIKSRTSPVPSATHAPSATHAPSATHAPSATHAPSAPTLPASVMAMDPTQNVPPAWLPLGFLAAAGAGLIGFGVAMMVTAPTAVTFPRDDHVLAAVHFGVLAFLSAAVLGALHQFGPVVGAKPLRSVPAGVLTGVLFVPGAWLIPLGFATRHTGVVQLGGVLATTAVCTAAWNLSRPLSATGKGAPIVGLRLAVAYLVVTAGFGVTYAFDRGFYWFPLLSDRVLAHAHLGLIGWLGLAYVAVAEKLWPMFLLAHRPHARAGERAVWLVGTGAPIVTLGLLFSSQPVTIVGGALVVAGLGFHLASLASVIAHRRRSLELLHGFVLASAAFLAIAIMTGIVAGLAPIDTELRTRLVVTEVFSLILWLTLAVIGHSHKIVPFITWNRLRSRGIMKGPDGRALLFAHLVNDTAARVTFGAAVVGAGAGVLGVLTATSWLVRGAGISLGLAGVLAVANLVSGPLLMIRWHDQQQEA
;
A
#
# COMPACT_ATOMS: atom_id res chain seq x y z
N MET A 1 -23.00 -50.57 2.94
CA MET A 1 -21.74 -49.94 2.49
C MET A 1 -21.14 -49.24 3.71
N GLN A 2 -20.26 -49.91 4.45
CA GLN A 2 -19.66 -49.35 5.66
C GLN A 2 -18.56 -48.35 5.25
N ARG A 3 -18.52 -47.16 5.88
CA ARG A 3 -17.41 -46.22 5.68
C ARG A 3 -16.13 -46.79 6.28
N ASN A 4 -15.02 -46.56 5.60
CA ASN A 4 -13.70 -47.04 6.00
C ASN A 4 -13.25 -46.31 7.27
N PRO A 5 -12.91 -46.99 8.38
CA PRO A 5 -12.54 -46.32 9.63
C PRO A 5 -11.31 -45.38 9.49
N ALA A 6 -10.45 -45.59 8.50
CA ALA A 6 -9.33 -44.68 8.20
C ALA A 6 -9.78 -43.25 7.82
N GLU A 7 -10.94 -43.08 7.14
CA GLU A 7 -11.46 -41.74 6.78
C GLU A 7 -12.03 -41.00 7.99
N ALA A 8 -12.57 -41.73 8.97
CA ALA A 8 -13.03 -41.14 10.23
C ALA A 8 -11.84 -40.67 11.10
N GLN A 9 -10.74 -41.40 11.04
CA GLN A 9 -9.54 -41.10 11.84
C GLN A 9 -8.76 -39.90 11.27
N MET A 10 -8.66 -39.76 9.95
CA MET A 10 -8.06 -38.57 9.31
C MET A 10 -8.91 -37.29 9.47
N SER A 11 -10.17 -37.39 9.91
CA SER A 11 -11.01 -36.26 10.29
C SER A 11 -10.91 -35.88 11.77
N ALA A 12 -10.21 -36.66 12.59
CA ALA A 12 -10.14 -36.49 14.04
C ALA A 12 -8.85 -35.81 14.53
N ASP A 13 -7.72 -35.98 13.83
CA ASP A 13 -6.41 -35.41 14.17
C ASP A 13 -6.32 -33.86 14.07
N ASN A 14 -7.43 -33.19 13.71
CA ASN A 14 -7.55 -31.72 13.73
C ASN A 14 -7.93 -31.15 15.11
N LEU A 15 -8.02 -31.99 16.15
CA LEU A 15 -8.40 -31.61 17.51
C LEU A 15 -7.47 -32.22 18.55
N THR A 16 -7.02 -31.39 19.49
CA THR A 16 -6.18 -31.72 20.67
C THR A 16 -4.67 -31.93 20.42
N GLY A 17 -3.99 -30.83 20.08
CA GLY A 17 -2.72 -30.54 20.74
C GLY A 17 -2.99 -30.13 22.20
N ASP A 18 -2.18 -30.60 23.14
CA ASP A 18 -2.35 -30.47 24.62
C ASP A 18 -2.04 -29.05 25.17
N THR A 19 -2.38 -28.01 24.41
CA THR A 19 -1.94 -26.63 24.63
C THR A 19 -3.02 -25.57 24.40
N GLY A 20 -4.27 -25.98 24.13
CA GLY A 20 -5.37 -25.04 23.86
C GLY A 20 -5.26 -24.32 22.52
N GLU A 21 -4.38 -24.77 21.62
CA GLU A 21 -4.15 -24.21 20.29
C GLU A 21 -5.02 -24.92 19.24
N VAL A 22 -5.73 -24.16 18.40
CA VAL A 22 -6.52 -24.67 17.27
C VAL A 22 -5.67 -24.59 16.00
N LEU A 23 -5.47 -25.71 15.31
CA LEU A 23 -4.79 -25.74 14.01
C LEU A 23 -5.77 -25.47 12.87
N LEU A 24 -5.38 -24.61 11.92
CA LEU A 24 -6.10 -24.42 10.66
C LEU A 24 -5.10 -24.39 9.50
N ASP A 25 -4.99 -25.49 8.76
CA ASP A 25 -4.26 -25.51 7.49
C ASP A 25 -5.17 -25.06 6.34
N VAL A 26 -4.85 -23.89 5.78
CA VAL A 26 -5.58 -23.31 4.64
C VAL A 26 -4.92 -23.59 3.29
N ARG A 27 -3.76 -24.27 3.26
CA ARG A 27 -3.07 -24.61 2.01
C ARG A 27 -3.94 -25.45 1.07
N PRO A 28 -4.69 -26.49 1.51
CA PRO A 28 -5.57 -27.25 0.61
C PRO A 28 -6.72 -26.42 0.01
N ILE A 29 -7.20 -25.39 0.74
CA ILE A 29 -8.22 -24.45 0.24
C ILE A 29 -7.62 -23.58 -0.86
N ILE A 30 -6.44 -23.02 -0.60
CA ILE A 30 -5.70 -22.15 -1.51
C ILE A 30 -5.21 -22.91 -2.77
N GLU A 31 -4.87 -24.19 -2.65
CA GLU A 31 -4.48 -25.06 -3.76
C GLU A 31 -5.63 -25.28 -4.77
N ARG A 32 -6.88 -25.33 -4.28
CA ARG A 32 -8.09 -25.33 -5.12
C ARG A 32 -8.44 -23.95 -5.70
N GLY A 33 -7.69 -22.90 -5.34
CA GLY A 33 -7.94 -21.52 -5.76
C GLY A 33 -9.09 -20.83 -5.02
N GLU A 34 -9.58 -21.42 -3.93
CA GLU A 34 -10.66 -20.89 -3.09
C GLU A 34 -10.14 -19.81 -2.12
N GLU A 35 -11.01 -18.90 -1.68
CA GLU A 35 -10.64 -17.91 -0.67
C GLU A 35 -10.75 -18.50 0.74
N PRO A 36 -9.67 -18.58 1.53
CA PRO A 36 -9.71 -19.14 2.88
C PRO A 36 -10.25 -18.17 3.94
N PHE A 37 -10.37 -16.87 3.62
CA PHE A 37 -10.65 -15.82 4.61
C PHE A 37 -12.00 -16.01 5.32
N GLY A 38 -13.04 -16.45 4.59
CA GLY A 38 -14.32 -16.82 5.20
C GLY A 38 -14.19 -17.94 6.24
N THR A 39 -13.46 -19.01 5.89
CA THR A 39 -13.17 -20.14 6.80
C THR A 39 -12.35 -19.69 8.00
N ILE A 40 -11.28 -18.91 7.79
CA ILE A 40 -10.45 -18.36 8.87
C ILE A 40 -11.31 -17.54 9.84
N MET A 41 -12.13 -16.61 9.32
CA MET A 41 -12.98 -15.78 10.17
C MET A 41 -14.07 -16.57 10.89
N GLN A 42 -14.51 -17.71 10.34
CA GLN A 42 -15.43 -18.64 11.01
C GLN A 42 -14.72 -19.41 12.14
N THR A 43 -13.50 -19.90 11.90
CA THR A 43 -12.67 -20.54 12.94
C THR A 43 -12.35 -19.57 14.06
N VAL A 44 -11.94 -18.33 13.75
CA VAL A 44 -11.65 -17.26 14.72
C VAL A 44 -12.86 -16.96 15.61
N ALA A 45 -14.06 -16.91 15.03
CA ALA A 45 -15.30 -16.70 15.77
C ALA A 45 -15.66 -17.85 16.73
N ALA A 46 -15.00 -19.00 16.63
CA ALA A 46 -15.18 -20.18 17.49
C ALA A 46 -13.96 -20.46 18.39
N LEU A 47 -12.98 -19.55 18.48
CA LEU A 47 -11.80 -19.77 19.33
C LEU A 47 -12.11 -19.68 20.82
N ASP A 48 -13.13 -18.92 21.26
CA ASP A 48 -13.50 -18.79 22.68
C ASP A 48 -12.32 -18.44 23.62
N GLY A 49 -11.39 -17.61 23.15
CA GLY A 49 -10.19 -17.24 23.89
C GLY A 49 -9.01 -18.23 23.76
N ARG A 50 -9.05 -19.15 22.79
CA ARG A 50 -7.93 -20.02 22.41
C ARG A 50 -7.00 -19.38 21.38
N SER A 51 -5.78 -19.91 21.28
CA SER A 51 -4.85 -19.56 20.21
C SER A 51 -5.20 -20.29 18.90
N LEU A 52 -4.77 -19.73 17.77
CA LEU A 52 -4.91 -20.28 16.43
C LEU A 52 -3.55 -20.40 15.76
N LEU A 53 -3.16 -21.62 15.40
CA LEU A 53 -2.05 -21.87 14.49
C LEU A 53 -2.57 -21.94 13.06
N LEU A 54 -2.39 -20.86 12.30
CA LEU A 54 -2.72 -20.81 10.89
C LEU A 54 -1.53 -21.30 10.06
N VAL A 55 -1.74 -22.34 9.24
CA VAL A 55 -0.76 -22.78 8.25
C VAL A 55 -1.21 -22.29 6.88
N ALA A 56 -0.42 -21.40 6.28
CA ALA A 56 -0.66 -20.79 4.98
C ALA A 56 0.58 -20.97 4.07
N PRO A 57 0.46 -20.89 2.74
CA PRO A 57 1.60 -21.10 1.87
C PRO A 57 2.35 -19.79 1.53
N PHE A 58 1.86 -18.63 1.99
CA PHE A 58 2.56 -17.33 2.05
C PHE A 58 2.27 -16.58 3.37
N GLU A 59 3.08 -15.56 3.72
CA GLU A 59 2.85 -14.65 4.86
C GLU A 59 1.52 -13.88 4.70
N PRO A 60 0.50 -14.11 5.55
CA PRO A 60 -0.83 -13.55 5.40
C PRO A 60 -0.94 -12.13 6.00
N THR A 61 0.01 -11.23 5.69
CA THR A 61 0.21 -9.94 6.39
C THR A 61 -1.08 -9.10 6.61
N PRO A 62 -2.06 -9.02 5.68
CA PRO A 62 -3.29 -8.28 5.95
C PRO A 62 -4.26 -8.97 6.91
N LEU A 63 -4.24 -10.30 7.01
CA LEU A 63 -4.97 -11.03 8.06
C LEU A 63 -4.32 -10.76 9.43
N GLU A 64 -2.99 -10.70 9.50
CA GLU A 64 -2.27 -10.34 10.73
C GLU A 64 -2.80 -9.01 11.30
N GLY A 65 -2.95 -7.98 10.45
CA GLY A 65 -3.55 -6.70 10.83
C GLY A 65 -5.05 -6.76 11.19
N VAL A 66 -5.82 -7.66 10.57
CA VAL A 66 -7.25 -7.86 10.86
C VAL A 66 -7.48 -8.55 12.22
N LEU A 67 -6.67 -9.54 12.56
CA LEU A 67 -6.77 -10.24 13.85
C LEU A 67 -6.12 -9.45 14.98
N ALA A 68 -5.07 -8.67 14.70
CA ALA A 68 -4.58 -7.65 15.61
C ALA A 68 -5.69 -6.65 15.99
N ALA A 69 -6.46 -6.16 15.01
CA ALA A 69 -7.61 -5.28 15.28
C ALA A 69 -8.78 -5.97 16.04
N GLN A 70 -8.73 -7.28 16.26
CA GLN A 70 -9.71 -8.07 17.02
C GLN A 70 -9.19 -8.59 18.36
N GLY A 71 -8.00 -8.16 18.80
CA GLY A 71 -7.46 -8.54 20.11
C GLY A 71 -6.50 -9.72 20.10
N TYR A 72 -5.94 -10.09 18.96
CA TYR A 72 -4.90 -11.13 18.87
C TYR A 72 -3.50 -10.54 18.69
N THR A 73 -2.55 -10.94 19.52
CA THR A 73 -1.12 -10.86 19.18
C THR A 73 -0.76 -11.98 18.21
N TYR A 74 0.34 -11.85 17.47
CA TYR A 74 0.75 -12.87 16.51
C TYR A 74 2.26 -13.01 16.36
N GLN A 75 2.69 -14.21 15.99
CA GLN A 75 4.05 -14.55 15.58
C GLN A 75 3.99 -15.29 14.25
N SER A 76 4.83 -14.91 13.29
CA SER A 76 4.78 -15.36 11.89
C SER A 76 6.15 -15.91 11.50
N GLU A 77 6.24 -17.20 11.19
CA GLU A 77 7.46 -17.92 10.85
C GLU A 77 7.35 -18.52 9.44
N ARG A 78 8.43 -18.40 8.64
CA ARG A 78 8.56 -19.10 7.37
C ARG A 78 9.32 -20.40 7.55
N VAL A 79 8.60 -21.51 7.62
CA VAL A 79 9.16 -22.87 7.83
C VAL A 79 9.75 -23.42 6.53
N THR A 80 9.10 -23.19 5.39
CA THR A 80 9.62 -23.53 4.05
C THR A 80 9.22 -22.46 3.02
N ASP A 81 9.70 -22.57 1.78
CA ASP A 81 9.27 -21.68 0.68
C ASP A 81 7.76 -21.78 0.34
N THR A 82 7.06 -22.81 0.84
CA THR A 82 5.60 -23.02 0.67
C THR A 82 4.87 -23.26 1.99
N GLU A 83 5.47 -22.96 3.13
CA GLU A 83 4.86 -23.12 4.44
C GLU A 83 5.24 -21.96 5.37
N TRP A 84 4.23 -21.16 5.68
CA TRP A 84 4.23 -20.17 6.74
C TRP A 84 3.33 -20.66 7.87
N ARG A 85 3.81 -20.49 9.09
CA ARG A 85 3.05 -20.75 10.31
C ARG A 85 2.84 -19.43 11.01
N VAL A 86 1.58 -19.06 11.23
CA VAL A 86 1.23 -17.85 11.97
C VAL A 86 0.42 -18.25 13.19
N ARG A 87 1.04 -18.12 14.36
CA ARG A 87 0.38 -18.29 15.65
C ARG A 87 -0.30 -16.99 16.01
N PHE A 88 -1.59 -17.05 16.29
CA PHE A 88 -2.40 -15.98 16.85
C PHE A 88 -2.76 -16.34 18.29
N GLU A 89 -2.49 -15.45 19.23
CA GLU A 89 -2.80 -15.62 20.65
C GLU A 89 -3.71 -14.46 21.08
N PRO A 90 -4.72 -14.68 21.94
CA PRO A 90 -5.43 -13.57 22.57
C PRO A 90 -4.43 -12.68 23.32
N ALA A 91 -4.55 -11.37 23.18
CA ALA A 91 -3.67 -10.45 23.88
C ALA A 91 -3.94 -10.50 25.40
N ASP A 92 -2.99 -11.08 26.15
CA ASP A 92 -3.04 -11.09 27.62
C ASP A 92 -3.17 -9.67 28.17
N ALA A 93 -4.07 -9.47 29.12
CA ALA A 93 -4.37 -8.18 29.75
C ALA A 93 -3.24 -7.58 30.61
N GLY A 94 -2.00 -8.10 30.49
CA GLY A 94 -0.82 -7.68 31.24
C GLY A 94 0.50 -7.69 30.46
N ALA A 95 0.54 -8.11 29.19
CA ALA A 95 1.77 -8.16 28.39
C ALA A 95 1.70 -7.16 27.22
N GLY A 96 2.44 -6.05 27.34
CA GLY A 96 2.50 -5.04 26.28
C GLY A 96 3.04 -5.61 24.96
N ALA A 97 2.45 -5.22 23.83
CA ALA A 97 2.72 -5.81 22.52
C ALA A 97 4.21 -5.83 22.14
N VAL A 98 4.82 -7.02 22.13
CA VAL A 98 6.13 -7.27 21.56
C VAL A 98 5.99 -8.15 20.32
N ALA A 99 6.26 -7.59 19.15
CA ALA A 99 6.51 -8.37 17.95
C ALA A 99 7.92 -8.97 18.04
N THR A 100 8.05 -10.18 18.59
CA THR A 100 9.30 -10.94 18.59
C THR A 100 9.47 -11.70 17.28
N ASP A 101 10.25 -11.12 16.37
CA ASP A 101 10.75 -11.78 15.16
C ASP A 101 11.91 -12.73 15.54
N GLN A 102 11.65 -14.04 15.68
CA GLN A 102 12.70 -15.06 15.86
C GLN A 102 13.17 -15.63 14.52
N SER A 103 13.73 -14.76 13.67
CA SER A 103 14.43 -15.16 12.44
C SER A 103 15.92 -15.53 12.66
N GLU A 104 16.48 -15.25 13.85
CA GLU A 104 17.90 -15.51 14.18
C GLU A 104 18.08 -16.62 15.24
N ALA A 105 17.97 -17.90 14.84
CA ALA A 105 18.48 -19.01 15.67
C ALA A 105 18.75 -20.36 14.95
N LYS A 106 19.12 -20.41 13.65
CA LYS A 106 19.69 -21.67 13.08
C LYS A 106 20.62 -21.52 11.87
N ALA A 107 21.76 -20.85 12.04
CA ALA A 107 22.78 -20.72 10.98
C ALA A 107 24.24 -20.67 11.48
N VAL A 108 24.63 -21.49 12.47
CA VAL A 108 26.05 -21.70 12.82
C VAL A 108 26.36 -23.18 13.14
N ALA A 109 26.48 -23.97 12.08
CA ALA A 109 27.22 -25.24 11.94
C ALA A 109 27.00 -25.67 10.47
N GLU A 110 27.99 -25.98 9.64
CA GLU A 110 29.41 -26.26 9.85
C GLU A 110 30.26 -25.52 8.80
N SER A 111 31.54 -25.27 9.08
CA SER A 111 32.53 -25.03 8.02
C SER A 111 33.90 -25.58 8.45
N PRO A 112 34.53 -26.47 7.66
CA PRO A 112 35.73 -27.17 8.09
C PRO A 112 37.00 -26.41 7.72
N PHE A 113 37.71 -25.84 8.69
CA PHE A 113 39.18 -25.72 8.59
C PHE A 113 39.86 -25.61 9.97
N THR A 114 40.77 -26.54 10.22
CA THR A 114 41.57 -26.65 11.46
C THR A 114 42.78 -25.70 11.43
N ILE A 115 43.21 -25.14 12.58
CA ILE A 115 44.62 -25.11 13.04
C ILE A 115 44.79 -24.47 14.45
N LYS A 116 45.22 -25.32 15.40
CA LYS A 116 46.16 -25.13 16.54
C LYS A 116 46.07 -23.91 17.51
N SER A 117 45.51 -24.20 18.70
CA SER A 117 46.14 -24.08 20.05
C SER A 117 46.80 -22.78 20.56
N ARG A 118 46.37 -22.32 21.76
CA ARG A 118 47.19 -22.41 23.01
C ARG A 118 46.44 -21.98 24.30
N THR A 119 46.54 -22.85 25.32
CA THR A 119 46.66 -22.60 26.78
C THR A 119 45.79 -21.57 27.53
N SER A 120 45.07 -22.11 28.54
CA SER A 120 44.46 -21.54 29.77
C SER A 120 45.46 -20.76 30.69
N PRO A 121 45.09 -20.24 31.90
CA PRO A 121 43.85 -20.41 32.69
C PRO A 121 43.27 -19.17 33.44
N VAL A 122 42.16 -19.44 34.14
CA VAL A 122 41.48 -18.62 35.17
C VAL A 122 42.31 -18.55 36.48
N PRO A 123 42.05 -17.60 37.40
CA PRO A 123 41.63 -18.07 38.74
C PRO A 123 40.47 -17.27 39.39
N SER A 124 39.92 -17.88 40.44
CA SER A 124 38.65 -17.61 41.12
C SER A 124 38.71 -16.58 42.27
N ALA A 125 37.59 -16.49 43.02
CA ALA A 125 37.41 -16.09 44.44
C ALA A 125 36.74 -14.72 44.72
N THR A 126 36.01 -14.46 45.82
CA THR A 126 35.19 -15.24 46.82
C THR A 126 34.43 -14.20 47.69
N HIS A 127 33.35 -14.60 48.39
CA HIS A 127 32.84 -14.10 49.70
C HIS A 127 31.43 -13.47 49.80
N ALA A 128 30.61 -14.11 50.65
CA ALA A 128 29.69 -13.50 51.61
C ALA A 128 30.28 -13.70 53.05
N PRO A 129 29.72 -13.13 54.15
CA PRO A 129 28.56 -13.77 54.81
C PRO A 129 27.58 -12.88 55.66
N SER A 130 26.38 -13.44 55.86
CA SER A 130 25.46 -13.51 57.04
C SER A 130 25.43 -12.49 58.21
N ALA A 131 24.20 -12.20 58.68
CA ALA A 131 23.82 -11.85 60.06
C ALA A 131 22.37 -12.34 60.38
N THR A 132 21.83 -12.16 61.61
CA THR A 132 20.77 -13.06 62.17
C THR A 132 19.78 -12.41 63.19
N HIS A 133 18.63 -13.09 63.44
CA HIS A 133 17.74 -13.10 64.65
C HIS A 133 16.32 -12.45 64.63
N ALA A 134 15.46 -12.94 65.55
CA ALA A 134 13.98 -12.91 65.63
C ALA A 134 13.51 -12.44 67.06
N PRO A 135 12.33 -12.74 67.70
CA PRO A 135 11.14 -13.56 67.35
C PRO A 135 9.70 -13.12 67.83
N SER A 136 8.67 -13.87 67.33
CA SER A 136 7.39 -14.38 67.94
C SER A 136 6.35 -13.55 68.72
N ALA A 137 5.08 -13.59 68.23
CA ALA A 137 3.77 -13.73 68.95
C ALA A 137 2.57 -13.80 67.95
N THR A 138 1.29 -14.16 68.23
CA THR A 138 0.64 -15.30 68.98
C THR A 138 -0.86 -15.45 68.58
N HIS A 139 -1.38 -16.69 68.44
CA HIS A 139 -2.80 -17.13 68.39
C HIS A 139 -3.77 -16.70 67.24
N ALA A 140 -4.84 -17.49 67.07
CA ALA A 140 -5.77 -17.58 65.92
C ALA A 140 -7.26 -17.60 66.41
N PRO A 141 -8.34 -17.90 65.63
CA PRO A 141 -8.49 -18.12 64.17
C PRO A 141 -9.71 -17.36 63.52
N SER A 142 -10.06 -17.74 62.29
CA SER A 142 -11.35 -17.51 61.57
C SER A 142 -11.58 -16.20 60.79
N ALA A 143 -11.68 -16.32 59.45
CA ALA A 143 -12.79 -15.85 58.60
C ALA A 143 -12.37 -15.85 57.11
N THR A 144 -13.10 -16.57 56.25
CA THR A 144 -12.90 -16.54 54.80
C THR A 144 -13.40 -15.23 54.18
N HIS A 145 -12.49 -14.42 53.64
CA HIS A 145 -12.83 -13.38 52.67
C HIS A 145 -12.15 -13.69 51.32
N ALA A 146 -12.92 -13.66 50.24
CA ALA A 146 -12.39 -13.76 48.89
C ALA A 146 -11.51 -12.53 48.58
N PRO A 147 -10.39 -12.69 47.86
CA PRO A 147 -9.56 -11.57 47.47
C PRO A 147 -10.32 -10.68 46.48
N SER A 148 -10.49 -9.41 46.84
CA SER A 148 -11.02 -8.37 45.95
C SER A 148 -10.20 -8.31 44.67
N ALA A 149 -10.86 -8.23 43.50
CA ALA A 149 -10.18 -8.08 42.23
C ALA A 149 -9.28 -6.83 42.24
N PRO A 150 -8.03 -6.90 41.71
CA PRO A 150 -7.17 -5.74 41.64
C PRO A 150 -7.79 -4.66 40.75
N THR A 151 -8.06 -3.48 41.30
CA THR A 151 -8.42 -2.31 40.50
C THR A 151 -7.18 -1.86 39.72
N LEU A 152 -7.15 -2.19 38.43
CA LEU A 152 -6.07 -1.79 37.53
C LEU A 152 -5.96 -0.25 37.46
N PRO A 153 -4.74 0.31 37.41
CA PRO A 153 -4.57 1.74 37.18
C PRO A 153 -5.09 2.13 35.80
N ALA A 154 -5.77 3.29 35.71
CA ALA A 154 -6.48 3.75 34.50
C ALA A 154 -5.60 3.88 33.24
N SER A 155 -4.27 3.87 33.38
CA SER A 155 -3.31 3.84 32.28
C SER A 155 -3.25 2.51 31.51
N VAL A 156 -3.78 1.41 32.07
CA VAL A 156 -3.75 0.07 31.44
C VAL A 156 -4.99 -0.18 30.57
N MET A 157 -6.12 0.49 30.84
CA MET A 157 -7.36 0.35 30.06
C MET A 157 -7.35 1.07 28.69
N ALA A 158 -6.17 1.39 28.14
CA ALA A 158 -6.00 2.31 27.02
C ALA A 158 -5.31 1.71 25.76
N MET A 159 -5.00 0.41 25.75
CA MET A 159 -4.56 -0.29 24.53
C MET A 159 -5.68 -1.17 23.96
N ASP A 160 -6.64 -0.50 23.30
CA ASP A 160 -7.60 -1.12 22.39
C ASP A 160 -6.85 -1.73 21.18
N PRO A 161 -6.96 -3.04 20.90
CA PRO A 161 -6.29 -3.70 19.77
C PRO A 161 -6.53 -3.05 18.39
N THR A 162 -7.58 -2.23 18.24
CA THR A 162 -7.79 -1.41 17.04
C THR A 162 -6.66 -0.42 16.71
N GLN A 163 -5.72 -0.12 17.63
CA GLN A 163 -4.71 0.94 17.46
C GLN A 163 -3.89 0.84 16.14
N ASN A 164 -3.65 -0.37 15.63
CA ASN A 164 -2.82 -0.59 14.44
C ASN A 164 -3.52 -0.25 13.12
N VAL A 165 -4.83 -0.03 13.09
CA VAL A 165 -5.58 0.32 11.88
C VAL A 165 -6.20 1.71 12.06
N PRO A 166 -5.98 2.68 11.15
CA PRO A 166 -6.59 4.00 11.30
C PRO A 166 -8.13 3.92 11.23
N PRO A 167 -8.85 4.87 11.85
CA PRO A 167 -10.29 4.99 11.66
C PRO A 167 -10.64 5.07 10.17
N ALA A 168 -11.55 4.21 9.71
CA ALA A 168 -11.85 3.99 8.29
C ALA A 168 -12.14 5.26 7.47
N TRP A 169 -12.69 6.31 8.08
CA TRP A 169 -12.96 7.59 7.41
C TRP A 169 -11.67 8.32 6.95
N LEU A 170 -10.51 8.07 7.56
CA LEU A 170 -9.25 8.73 7.21
C LEU A 170 -8.76 8.29 5.82
N PRO A 171 -8.45 7.00 5.55
CA PRO A 171 -8.06 6.55 4.21
C PRO A 171 -9.19 6.73 3.19
N LEU A 172 -10.47 6.54 3.57
CA LEU A 172 -11.60 6.76 2.67
C LEU A 172 -11.75 8.23 2.26
N GLY A 173 -11.46 9.19 3.15
CA GLY A 173 -11.49 10.62 2.82
C GLY A 173 -10.48 11.01 1.74
N PHE A 174 -9.25 10.49 1.84
CA PHE A 174 -8.23 10.64 0.79
C PHE A 174 -8.63 9.97 -0.52
N LEU A 175 -9.20 8.76 -0.47
CA LEU A 175 -9.65 8.04 -1.68
C LEU A 175 -10.86 8.72 -2.36
N ALA A 176 -11.76 9.33 -1.58
CA ALA A 176 -12.85 10.14 -2.10
C ALA A 176 -12.33 11.44 -2.76
N ALA A 177 -11.37 12.12 -2.13
CA ALA A 177 -10.70 13.28 -2.71
C ALA A 177 -9.96 12.92 -4.01
N ALA A 178 -9.32 11.74 -4.05
CA ALA A 178 -8.68 11.23 -5.26
C ALA A 178 -9.69 10.96 -6.39
N GLY A 179 -10.86 10.40 -6.08
CA GLY A 179 -11.94 10.22 -7.05
C GLY A 179 -12.41 11.55 -7.66
N ALA A 180 -12.57 12.59 -6.86
CA ALA A 180 -12.84 13.94 -7.35
C ALA A 180 -11.67 14.50 -8.19
N GLY A 181 -10.42 14.23 -7.80
CA GLY A 181 -9.22 14.58 -8.55
C GLY A 181 -9.16 13.95 -9.94
N LEU A 182 -9.58 12.68 -10.08
CA LEU A 182 -9.63 11.98 -11.38
C LEU A 182 -10.66 12.60 -12.33
N ILE A 183 -11.81 13.02 -11.78
CA ILE A 183 -12.82 13.77 -12.53
C ILE A 183 -12.24 15.13 -12.96
N GLY A 184 -11.57 15.85 -12.04
CA GLY A 184 -10.88 17.11 -12.34
C GLY A 184 -9.79 16.97 -13.40
N PHE A 185 -9.02 15.88 -13.37
CA PHE A 185 -8.01 15.55 -14.38
C PHE A 185 -8.62 15.35 -15.77
N GLY A 186 -9.70 14.57 -15.86
CA GLY A 186 -10.43 14.36 -17.12
C GLY A 186 -11.02 15.65 -17.69
N VAL A 187 -11.63 16.48 -16.84
CA VAL A 187 -12.16 17.80 -17.24
C VAL A 187 -11.03 18.73 -17.71
N ALA A 188 -9.92 18.80 -16.98
CA ALA A 188 -8.76 19.61 -17.36
C ALA A 188 -8.21 19.16 -18.73
N MET A 189 -7.94 17.86 -18.91
CA MET A 189 -7.52 17.31 -20.21
C MET A 189 -8.48 17.66 -21.35
N MET A 190 -9.80 17.55 -21.12
CA MET A 190 -10.81 17.89 -22.13
C MET A 190 -10.73 19.35 -22.56
N VAL A 191 -10.56 20.27 -21.61
CA VAL A 191 -10.48 21.71 -21.87
C VAL A 191 -9.17 22.07 -22.58
N THR A 192 -8.04 21.51 -22.13
CA THR A 192 -6.70 21.92 -22.57
C THR A 192 -6.17 21.14 -23.77
N ALA A 193 -6.94 20.20 -24.31
CA ALA A 193 -6.53 19.30 -25.39
C ALA A 193 -5.87 19.97 -26.63
N PRO A 194 -6.31 21.14 -27.15
CA PRO A 194 -5.63 21.82 -28.26
C PRO A 194 -4.25 22.36 -27.85
N THR A 195 -4.13 22.87 -26.63
CA THR A 195 -2.89 23.39 -26.05
C THR A 195 -1.92 22.24 -25.72
N ALA A 196 -2.43 21.10 -25.23
CA ALA A 196 -1.60 19.95 -24.85
C ALA A 196 -0.77 19.37 -26.01
N VAL A 197 -1.30 19.41 -27.24
CA VAL A 197 -0.62 18.89 -28.45
C VAL A 197 0.27 19.91 -29.16
N THR A 198 0.20 21.19 -28.79
CA THR A 198 0.96 22.30 -29.41
C THR A 198 1.98 22.91 -28.47
N PHE A 199 1.57 23.20 -27.24
CA PHE A 199 2.35 23.83 -26.17
C PHE A 199 2.27 22.99 -24.89
N PRO A 200 2.89 21.79 -24.83
CA PRO A 200 2.80 20.87 -23.70
C PRO A 200 3.38 21.41 -22.37
N ARG A 201 4.00 22.60 -22.39
CA ARG A 201 4.53 23.32 -21.21
C ARG A 201 3.69 24.54 -20.80
N ASP A 202 2.58 24.84 -21.48
CA ASP A 202 1.68 25.93 -21.07
C ASP A 202 1.04 25.62 -19.70
N ASP A 203 0.75 26.67 -18.93
CA ASP A 203 0.21 26.54 -17.58
C ASP A 203 -1.11 25.77 -17.53
N HIS A 204 -1.95 25.84 -18.56
CA HIS A 204 -3.15 25.02 -18.63
C HIS A 204 -2.82 23.52 -18.70
N VAL A 205 -1.76 23.13 -19.41
CA VAL A 205 -1.31 21.74 -19.49
C VAL A 205 -0.69 21.31 -18.16
N LEU A 206 0.10 22.18 -17.53
CA LEU A 206 0.63 21.95 -16.17
C LEU A 206 -0.50 21.80 -15.14
N ALA A 207 -1.60 22.55 -15.26
CA ALA A 207 -2.79 22.37 -14.43
C ALA A 207 -3.40 20.97 -14.57
N ALA A 208 -3.58 20.49 -15.81
CA ALA A 208 -4.06 19.13 -16.06
C ALA A 208 -3.11 18.09 -15.43
N VAL A 209 -1.80 18.23 -15.62
CA VAL A 209 -0.80 17.34 -14.99
C VAL A 209 -0.94 17.34 -13.47
N HIS A 210 -1.07 18.50 -12.81
CA HIS A 210 -1.17 18.59 -11.35
C HIS A 210 -2.50 18.07 -10.79
N PHE A 211 -3.62 18.20 -11.53
CA PHE A 211 -4.85 17.45 -11.18
C PHE A 211 -4.61 15.94 -11.19
N GLY A 212 -3.94 15.42 -12.23
CA GLY A 212 -3.60 14.00 -12.32
C GLY A 212 -2.65 13.52 -11.22
N VAL A 213 -1.52 14.20 -11.00
CA VAL A 213 -0.47 13.70 -10.09
C VAL A 213 -0.67 14.08 -8.62
N LEU A 214 -1.27 15.23 -8.30
CA LEU A 214 -1.51 15.66 -6.91
C LEU A 214 -2.94 15.32 -6.47
N ALA A 215 -3.94 15.93 -7.09
CA ALA A 215 -5.34 15.83 -6.65
C ALA A 215 -5.89 14.41 -6.78
N PHE A 216 -5.42 13.63 -7.76
CA PHE A 216 -5.75 12.21 -7.93
C PHE A 216 -4.67 11.27 -7.36
N LEU A 217 -3.55 11.07 -8.06
CA LEU A 217 -2.64 9.96 -7.77
C LEU A 217 -2.01 10.06 -6.37
N SER A 218 -1.46 11.24 -6.00
CA SER A 218 -0.86 11.41 -4.68
C SER A 218 -1.90 11.37 -3.55
N ALA A 219 -3.11 11.91 -3.76
CA ALA A 219 -4.21 11.74 -2.81
C ALA A 219 -4.55 10.25 -2.59
N ALA A 220 -4.66 9.46 -3.67
CA ALA A 220 -4.92 8.03 -3.58
C ALA A 220 -3.81 7.26 -2.87
N VAL A 221 -2.55 7.53 -3.22
CA VAL A 221 -1.39 6.88 -2.59
C VAL A 221 -1.26 7.28 -1.12
N LEU A 222 -1.47 8.55 -0.75
CA LEU A 222 -1.50 8.97 0.66
C LEU A 222 -2.63 8.27 1.44
N GLY A 223 -3.84 8.16 0.87
CA GLY A 223 -4.94 7.40 1.46
C GLY A 223 -4.59 5.92 1.66
N ALA A 224 -4.03 5.29 0.64
CA ALA A 224 -3.58 3.91 0.69
C ALA A 224 -2.46 3.70 1.73
N LEU A 225 -1.49 4.62 1.86
CA LEU A 225 -0.40 4.50 2.84
C LEU A 225 -0.86 4.69 4.28
N HIS A 226 -1.89 5.50 4.54
CA HIS A 226 -2.47 5.57 5.88
C HIS A 226 -3.09 4.22 6.29
N GLN A 227 -3.68 3.46 5.35
CA GLN A 227 -4.22 2.12 5.59
C GLN A 227 -3.12 1.04 5.63
N PHE A 228 -2.29 0.95 4.58
CA PHE A 228 -1.34 -0.16 4.39
C PHE A 228 0.00 0.04 5.09
N GLY A 229 0.44 1.28 5.33
CA GLY A 229 1.66 1.54 6.08
C GLY A 229 1.62 0.83 7.45
N PRO A 230 0.56 1.05 8.26
CA PRO A 230 0.39 0.36 9.53
C PRO A 230 0.23 -1.16 9.44
N VAL A 231 -0.51 -1.66 8.44
CA VAL A 231 -0.73 -3.11 8.22
C VAL A 231 0.57 -3.82 7.84
N VAL A 232 1.32 -3.30 6.85
CA VAL A 232 2.58 -3.93 6.38
C VAL A 232 3.71 -3.71 7.39
N GLY A 233 3.69 -2.59 8.13
CA GLY A 233 4.65 -2.27 9.19
C GLY A 233 4.36 -2.91 10.55
N ALA A 234 3.19 -3.56 10.73
CA ALA A 234 2.73 -4.12 12.00
C ALA A 234 2.84 -3.13 13.20
N LYS A 235 2.62 -1.84 12.94
CA LYS A 235 2.88 -0.73 13.87
C LYS A 235 1.86 0.39 13.59
N PRO A 236 1.35 1.11 14.59
CA PRO A 236 0.32 2.13 14.37
C PRO A 236 0.93 3.40 13.76
N LEU A 237 0.08 4.27 13.21
CA LEU A 237 0.45 5.66 12.88
C LEU A 237 1.02 6.38 14.12
N ARG A 238 1.81 7.45 13.95
CA ARG A 238 2.20 8.28 15.10
C ARG A 238 1.01 9.01 15.72
N SER A 239 0.10 9.52 14.89
CA SER A 239 -1.03 10.32 15.32
C SER A 239 -2.15 10.29 14.29
N VAL A 240 -3.36 9.90 14.72
CA VAL A 240 -4.57 10.01 13.88
C VAL A 240 -4.89 11.48 13.56
N PRO A 241 -4.84 12.44 14.53
CA PRO A 241 -4.95 13.87 14.23
C PRO A 241 -3.94 14.39 13.19
N ALA A 242 -2.71 13.88 13.16
CA ALA A 242 -1.74 14.26 12.13
C ALA A 242 -2.14 13.75 10.73
N GLY A 243 -2.83 12.60 10.65
CA GLY A 243 -3.48 12.13 9.42
C GLY A 243 -4.61 13.07 8.97
N VAL A 244 -5.43 13.55 9.91
CA VAL A 244 -6.47 14.57 9.62
C VAL A 244 -5.84 15.84 9.08
N LEU A 245 -4.83 16.37 9.78
CA LEU A 245 -4.13 17.60 9.37
C LEU A 245 -3.48 17.44 7.99
N THR A 246 -2.91 16.26 7.70
CA THR A 246 -2.41 15.93 6.37
C THR A 246 -3.53 16.06 5.32
N GLY A 247 -4.73 15.50 5.56
CA GLY A 247 -5.84 15.60 4.62
C GLY A 247 -6.36 17.04 4.44
N VAL A 248 -6.53 17.76 5.56
CA VAL A 248 -7.02 19.15 5.60
C VAL A 248 -6.08 20.13 4.90
N LEU A 249 -4.77 19.87 4.91
CA LEU A 249 -3.78 20.69 4.19
C LEU A 249 -3.55 20.20 2.76
N PHE A 250 -3.44 18.89 2.55
CA PHE A 250 -3.10 18.32 1.24
C PHE A 250 -4.22 18.51 0.22
N VAL A 251 -5.48 18.27 0.58
CA VAL A 251 -6.58 18.35 -0.39
C VAL A 251 -6.75 19.78 -0.94
N PRO A 252 -6.84 20.85 -0.11
CA PRO A 252 -6.83 22.22 -0.64
C PRO A 252 -5.55 22.55 -1.40
N GLY A 253 -4.36 22.17 -0.90
CA GLY A 253 -3.10 22.44 -1.59
C GLY A 253 -3.02 21.81 -2.99
N ALA A 254 -3.42 20.55 -3.11
CA ALA A 254 -3.44 19.78 -4.35
C ALA A 254 -4.47 20.28 -5.38
N TRP A 255 -5.48 21.05 -4.95
CA TRP A 255 -6.44 21.72 -5.84
C TRP A 255 -6.05 23.17 -6.16
N LEU A 256 -5.47 23.91 -5.20
CA LEU A 256 -5.01 25.28 -5.41
C LEU A 256 -3.84 25.35 -6.41
N ILE A 257 -2.91 24.38 -6.40
CA ILE A 257 -1.81 24.32 -7.38
C ILE A 257 -2.34 24.30 -8.84
N PRO A 258 -3.15 23.32 -9.28
CA PRO A 258 -3.65 23.29 -10.65
C PRO A 258 -4.62 24.43 -10.96
N LEU A 259 -5.45 24.90 -10.01
CA LEU A 259 -6.31 26.07 -10.22
C LEU A 259 -5.49 27.36 -10.42
N GLY A 260 -4.41 27.53 -9.67
CA GLY A 260 -3.48 28.65 -9.82
C GLY A 260 -2.76 28.63 -11.18
N PHE A 261 -2.37 27.46 -11.68
CA PHE A 261 -1.86 27.30 -13.04
C PHE A 261 -2.94 27.63 -14.10
N ALA A 262 -4.15 27.07 -13.97
CA ALA A 262 -5.24 27.29 -14.92
C ALA A 262 -5.67 28.77 -15.02
N THR A 263 -5.55 29.52 -13.91
CA THR A 263 -5.83 30.97 -13.84
C THR A 263 -4.60 31.86 -14.03
N ARG A 264 -3.40 31.28 -14.19
CA ARG A 264 -2.09 31.96 -14.22
C ARG A 264 -1.81 32.85 -13.00
N HIS A 265 -2.42 32.56 -11.84
CA HIS A 265 -2.19 33.28 -10.59
C HIS A 265 -1.09 32.61 -9.75
N THR A 266 0.14 33.12 -9.87
CA THR A 266 1.34 32.60 -9.17
C THR A 266 1.18 32.52 -7.65
N GLY A 267 0.56 33.52 -7.01
CA GLY A 267 0.29 33.50 -5.57
C GLY A 267 -0.63 32.35 -5.10
N VAL A 268 -1.55 31.90 -5.96
CA VAL A 268 -2.42 30.74 -5.69
C VAL A 268 -1.63 29.44 -5.78
N VAL A 269 -0.72 29.33 -6.76
CA VAL A 269 0.23 28.20 -6.87
C VAL A 269 1.17 28.15 -5.66
N GLN A 270 1.68 29.29 -5.21
CA GLN A 270 2.55 29.40 -4.03
C GLN A 270 1.83 28.98 -2.74
N LEU A 271 0.62 29.48 -2.49
CA LEU A 271 -0.20 29.08 -1.34
C LEU A 271 -0.50 27.58 -1.37
N GLY A 272 -0.91 27.05 -2.52
CA GLY A 272 -1.14 25.61 -2.69
C GLY A 272 0.12 24.78 -2.46
N GLY A 273 1.29 25.26 -2.92
CA GLY A 273 2.60 24.66 -2.72
C GLY A 273 3.02 24.61 -1.25
N VAL A 274 2.80 25.68 -0.49
CA VAL A 274 3.05 25.72 0.97
C VAL A 274 2.16 24.71 1.68
N LEU A 275 0.84 24.74 1.44
CA LEU A 275 -0.11 23.81 2.06
C LEU A 275 0.22 22.35 1.76
N ALA A 276 0.46 22.02 0.48
CA ALA A 276 0.83 20.67 0.06
C ALA A 276 2.16 20.22 0.68
N THR A 277 3.18 21.09 0.74
CA THR A 277 4.48 20.75 1.35
C THR A 277 4.38 20.53 2.85
N THR A 278 3.65 21.39 3.58
CA THR A 278 3.39 21.19 5.02
C THR A 278 2.63 19.89 5.27
N ALA A 279 1.66 19.56 4.42
CA ALA A 279 0.96 18.27 4.48
C ALA A 279 1.89 17.09 4.22
N VAL A 280 2.76 17.16 3.21
CA VAL A 280 3.75 16.14 2.88
C VAL A 280 4.72 15.89 4.05
N CYS A 281 5.24 16.94 4.67
CA CYS A 281 6.10 16.82 5.84
C CYS A 281 5.36 16.19 7.03
N THR A 282 4.09 16.55 7.23
CA THR A 282 3.21 15.97 8.27
C THR A 282 2.92 14.49 7.98
N ALA A 283 2.68 14.11 6.73
CA ALA A 283 2.48 12.73 6.29
C ALA A 283 3.75 11.89 6.53
N ALA A 284 4.91 12.39 6.12
CA ALA A 284 6.20 11.71 6.31
C ALA A 284 6.55 11.53 7.79
N TRP A 285 6.25 12.54 8.64
CA TRP A 285 6.35 12.40 10.08
C TRP A 285 5.33 11.42 10.66
N ASN A 286 4.09 11.36 10.17
CA ASN A 286 3.11 10.42 10.67
C ASN A 286 3.45 8.96 10.30
N LEU A 287 3.84 8.75 9.04
CA LEU A 287 4.12 7.44 8.44
C LEU A 287 5.49 6.84 8.83
N SER A 288 6.46 7.61 9.32
CA SER A 288 7.76 7.02 9.66
C SER A 288 7.78 6.17 10.96
N ARG A 289 6.67 6.04 11.71
CA ARG A 289 6.52 5.01 12.77
C ARG A 289 6.16 3.65 12.15
N PRO A 290 5.08 3.49 11.36
CA PRO A 290 4.81 2.22 10.70
C PRO A 290 5.94 1.80 9.77
N LEU A 291 6.46 2.75 8.97
CA LEU A 291 7.57 2.47 8.07
C LEU A 291 8.89 2.15 8.80
N SER A 292 9.04 2.41 10.11
CA SER A 292 10.24 2.01 10.88
C SER A 292 10.40 0.50 11.11
N ALA A 293 9.46 -0.33 10.69
CA ALA A 293 9.52 -1.78 10.87
C ALA A 293 10.78 -2.42 10.27
N THR A 294 11.54 -3.14 11.09
CA THR A 294 12.65 -4.02 10.66
C THR A 294 12.10 -5.37 10.20
N GLY A 295 12.92 -6.22 9.57
CA GLY A 295 12.52 -7.57 9.11
C GLY A 295 11.56 -7.63 7.91
N LYS A 296 10.69 -6.63 7.71
CA LYS A 296 9.62 -6.61 6.69
C LYS A 296 10.06 -6.44 5.20
N GLY A 297 11.32 -6.70 4.89
CA GLY A 297 11.85 -6.83 3.53
C GLY A 297 11.80 -5.58 2.64
N ALA A 298 12.00 -5.78 1.33
CA ALA A 298 12.05 -4.73 0.32
C ALA A 298 10.80 -3.81 0.28
N PRO A 299 9.55 -4.28 0.48
CA PRO A 299 8.36 -3.41 0.45
C PRO A 299 8.44 -2.21 1.43
N ILE A 300 8.84 -2.43 2.69
CA ILE A 300 8.96 -1.34 3.66
C ILE A 300 10.12 -0.40 3.30
N VAL A 301 11.23 -0.91 2.77
CA VAL A 301 12.35 -0.08 2.31
C VAL A 301 11.95 0.80 1.14
N GLY A 302 11.28 0.24 0.13
CA GLY A 302 10.76 0.98 -1.01
C GLY A 302 9.77 2.06 -0.60
N LEU A 303 8.89 1.78 0.36
CA LEU A 303 7.98 2.78 0.91
C LEU A 303 8.68 3.91 1.68
N ARG A 304 9.75 3.62 2.44
CA ARG A 304 10.58 4.68 3.07
C ARG A 304 11.19 5.60 2.03
N LEU A 305 11.81 5.01 0.99
CA LEU A 305 12.45 5.75 -0.10
C LEU A 305 11.42 6.59 -0.86
N ALA A 306 10.26 6.02 -1.19
CA ALA A 306 9.19 6.74 -1.86
C ALA A 306 8.71 7.96 -1.06
N VAL A 307 8.46 7.80 0.26
CA VAL A 307 8.07 8.92 1.13
C VAL A 307 9.18 9.97 1.25
N ALA A 308 10.46 9.57 1.26
CA ALA A 308 11.57 10.53 1.21
C ALA A 308 11.62 11.28 -0.12
N TYR A 309 11.41 10.60 -1.25
CA TYR A 309 11.36 11.21 -2.58
C TYR A 309 10.12 12.10 -2.77
N LEU A 310 9.00 11.83 -2.10
CA LEU A 310 7.88 12.77 -2.01
C LEU A 310 8.27 14.08 -1.33
N VAL A 311 8.98 14.04 -0.19
CA VAL A 311 9.44 15.24 0.51
C VAL A 311 10.37 16.07 -0.38
N VAL A 312 11.30 15.43 -1.08
CA VAL A 312 12.19 16.13 -2.04
C VAL A 312 11.41 16.66 -3.26
N THR A 313 10.45 15.90 -3.79
CA THR A 313 9.58 16.34 -4.90
C THR A 313 8.75 17.57 -4.51
N ALA A 314 8.18 17.59 -3.30
CA ALA A 314 7.47 18.74 -2.75
C ALA A 314 8.41 19.94 -2.56
N GLY A 315 9.63 19.71 -2.06
CA GLY A 315 10.69 20.71 -1.98
C GLY A 315 11.01 21.35 -3.34
N PHE A 316 11.17 20.55 -4.40
CA PHE A 316 11.34 21.06 -5.77
C PHE A 316 10.10 21.86 -6.21
N GLY A 317 8.90 21.31 -6.00
CA GLY A 317 7.64 21.93 -6.43
C GLY A 317 7.39 23.30 -5.78
N VAL A 318 7.58 23.43 -4.47
CA VAL A 318 7.43 24.72 -3.78
C VAL A 318 8.54 25.70 -4.17
N THR A 319 9.79 25.23 -4.33
CA THR A 319 10.88 26.09 -4.83
C THR A 319 10.54 26.65 -6.21
N TYR A 320 10.02 25.83 -7.12
CA TYR A 320 9.62 26.26 -8.47
C TYR A 320 8.40 27.19 -8.43
N ALA A 321 7.44 26.97 -7.52
CA ALA A 321 6.29 27.87 -7.34
C ALA A 321 6.69 29.28 -6.90
N PHE A 322 7.68 29.40 -6.01
CA PHE A 322 8.24 30.70 -5.61
C PHE A 322 9.11 31.31 -6.70
N ASP A 323 9.99 30.52 -7.31
CA ASP A 323 10.85 30.94 -8.42
C ASP A 323 10.06 31.56 -9.60
N ARG A 324 8.85 31.07 -9.91
CA ARG A 324 7.97 31.69 -10.91
C ARG A 324 7.51 33.13 -10.62
N GLY A 325 7.69 33.62 -9.40
CA GLY A 325 7.43 35.03 -9.03
C GLY A 325 8.68 35.83 -8.65
N PHE A 326 9.76 35.15 -8.21
CA PHE A 326 11.00 35.79 -7.75
C PHE A 326 12.19 35.66 -8.73
N TYR A 327 12.09 34.78 -9.72
CA TYR A 327 13.07 34.56 -10.80
C TYR A 327 14.50 34.28 -10.29
N TRP A 328 14.62 33.38 -9.31
CA TRP A 328 15.91 32.95 -8.75
C TRP A 328 16.76 32.20 -9.79
N PHE A 329 16.13 31.45 -10.70
CA PHE A 329 16.81 30.69 -11.75
C PHE A 329 15.89 30.38 -12.95
N PRO A 330 16.43 30.01 -14.13
CA PRO A 330 15.59 29.60 -15.26
C PRO A 330 14.99 28.19 -15.05
N LEU A 331 13.67 28.06 -15.21
CA LEU A 331 12.96 26.77 -15.25
C LEU A 331 13.10 26.09 -16.63
N LEU A 332 14.30 25.59 -16.90
CA LEU A 332 14.62 24.80 -18.10
C LEU A 332 13.86 23.46 -18.10
N SER A 333 13.62 22.90 -19.29
CA SER A 333 12.90 21.63 -19.47
C SER A 333 13.46 20.51 -18.60
N ASP A 334 14.78 20.34 -18.56
CA ASP A 334 15.42 19.26 -17.79
C ASP A 334 15.16 19.39 -16.27
N ARG A 335 15.05 20.61 -15.74
CA ARG A 335 14.73 20.86 -14.32
C ARG A 335 13.28 20.50 -14.00
N VAL A 336 12.36 20.84 -14.90
CA VAL A 336 10.95 20.41 -14.80
C VAL A 336 10.84 18.89 -14.92
N LEU A 337 11.60 18.27 -15.82
CA LEU A 337 11.66 16.81 -15.96
C LEU A 337 12.29 16.14 -14.74
N ALA A 338 13.31 16.73 -14.10
CA ALA A 338 13.88 16.22 -12.84
C ALA A 338 12.82 16.13 -11.73
N HIS A 339 12.02 17.18 -11.55
CA HIS A 339 10.87 17.16 -10.63
C HIS A 339 9.83 16.11 -11.04
N ALA A 340 9.46 16.05 -12.33
CA ALA A 340 8.45 15.11 -12.82
C ALA A 340 8.88 13.64 -12.65
N HIS A 341 10.14 13.30 -12.94
CA HIS A 341 10.68 11.95 -12.80
C HIS A 341 10.81 11.55 -11.33
N LEU A 342 11.28 12.45 -10.44
CA LEU A 342 11.32 12.15 -9.01
C LEU A 342 9.91 11.93 -8.43
N GLY A 343 8.91 12.70 -8.89
CA GLY A 343 7.51 12.53 -8.47
C GLY A 343 6.84 11.28 -9.03
N LEU A 344 7.00 11.00 -10.33
CA LEU A 344 6.34 9.89 -11.01
C LEU A 344 7.02 8.54 -10.77
N ILE A 345 8.35 8.49 -10.79
CA ILE A 345 9.12 7.25 -10.64
C ILE A 345 9.59 7.07 -9.20
N GLY A 346 10.16 8.12 -8.60
CA GLY A 346 10.68 8.09 -7.23
C GLY A 346 9.60 8.02 -6.15
N TRP A 347 8.56 8.84 -6.22
CA TRP A 347 7.44 8.81 -5.27
C TRP A 347 6.36 7.79 -5.68
N LEU A 348 5.56 8.08 -6.72
CA LEU A 348 4.39 7.27 -7.04
C LEU A 348 4.76 5.88 -7.56
N GLY A 349 5.72 5.80 -8.49
CA GLY A 349 6.18 4.57 -9.11
C GLY A 349 6.79 3.61 -8.09
N LEU A 350 7.78 4.06 -7.32
CA LEU A 350 8.41 3.24 -6.28
C LEU A 350 7.42 2.81 -5.19
N ALA A 351 6.48 3.69 -4.79
CA ALA A 351 5.43 3.31 -3.85
C ALA A 351 4.57 2.16 -4.41
N TYR A 352 4.17 2.24 -5.68
CA TYR A 352 3.40 1.17 -6.32
C TYR A 352 4.24 -0.11 -6.50
N VAL A 353 5.48 -0.02 -6.98
CA VAL A 353 6.41 -1.16 -7.14
C VAL A 353 6.63 -1.88 -5.81
N ALA A 354 6.84 -1.15 -4.72
CA ALA A 354 7.06 -1.72 -3.39
C ALA A 354 5.81 -2.40 -2.82
N VAL A 355 4.63 -1.81 -3.02
CA VAL A 355 3.35 -2.35 -2.53
C VAL A 355 2.86 -3.54 -3.36
N ALA A 356 3.10 -3.53 -4.67
CA ALA A 356 2.73 -4.59 -5.60
C ALA A 356 3.28 -5.96 -5.19
N GLU A 357 4.50 -6.01 -4.64
CA GLU A 357 5.14 -7.26 -4.18
C GLU A 357 4.39 -7.96 -3.04
N LYS A 358 3.56 -7.23 -2.28
CA LYS A 358 2.66 -7.82 -1.27
C LYS A 358 1.23 -7.96 -1.78
N LEU A 359 0.72 -7.01 -2.57
CA LEU A 359 -0.67 -7.06 -3.05
C LEU A 359 -0.92 -8.15 -4.10
N TRP A 360 -0.04 -8.30 -5.11
CA TRP A 360 -0.31 -9.23 -6.21
C TRP A 360 -0.31 -10.71 -5.78
N PRO A 361 0.66 -11.21 -4.97
CA PRO A 361 0.64 -12.60 -4.52
C PRO A 361 -0.60 -12.93 -3.70
N MET A 362 -1.04 -12.00 -2.83
CA MET A 362 -2.25 -12.15 -2.04
C MET A 362 -3.50 -12.26 -2.91
N PHE A 363 -3.71 -11.35 -3.87
CA PHE A 363 -4.94 -11.35 -4.69
C PHE A 363 -5.01 -12.53 -5.68
N LEU A 364 -3.87 -12.98 -6.20
CA LEU A 364 -3.80 -14.10 -7.14
C LEU A 364 -3.57 -15.47 -6.47
N LEU A 365 -3.46 -15.49 -5.14
CA LEU A 365 -3.08 -16.67 -4.35
C LEU A 365 -1.80 -17.34 -4.87
N ALA A 366 -0.82 -16.52 -5.27
CA ALA A 366 0.32 -16.96 -6.06
C ALA A 366 1.51 -17.37 -5.19
N HIS A 367 2.02 -18.58 -5.42
CA HIS A 367 3.08 -19.19 -4.64
C HIS A 367 4.38 -19.19 -5.43
N ARG A 368 5.20 -18.18 -5.19
CA ARG A 368 6.49 -17.98 -5.86
C ARG A 368 7.61 -18.48 -4.93
N PRO A 369 8.47 -19.41 -5.36
CA PRO A 369 9.57 -19.90 -4.49
C PRO A 369 10.52 -18.77 -4.06
N HIS A 370 10.75 -17.76 -4.91
CA HIS A 370 11.57 -16.58 -4.57
C HIS A 370 10.97 -15.27 -5.12
N ALA A 371 11.13 -14.17 -4.38
CA ALA A 371 10.66 -12.82 -4.75
C ALA A 371 11.75 -11.90 -5.35
N ARG A 372 12.91 -12.46 -5.74
CA ARG A 372 14.12 -11.72 -6.17
C ARG A 372 13.90 -10.67 -7.27
N ALA A 373 12.94 -10.88 -8.18
CA ALA A 373 12.61 -9.90 -9.21
C ALA A 373 12.02 -8.62 -8.59
N GLY A 374 11.06 -8.76 -7.65
CA GLY A 374 10.48 -7.64 -6.92
C GLY A 374 11.47 -6.87 -6.07
N GLU A 375 12.34 -7.59 -5.35
CA GLU A 375 13.42 -6.98 -4.56
C GLU A 375 14.36 -6.14 -5.44
N ARG A 376 14.79 -6.68 -6.58
CA ARG A 376 15.60 -5.95 -7.57
C ARG A 376 14.86 -4.74 -8.14
N ALA A 377 13.56 -4.86 -8.42
CA ALA A 377 12.75 -3.75 -8.90
C ALA A 377 12.75 -2.58 -7.91
N VAL A 378 12.49 -2.85 -6.62
CA VAL A 378 12.51 -1.83 -5.56
C VAL A 378 13.88 -1.16 -5.45
N TRP A 379 14.98 -1.92 -5.41
CA TRP A 379 16.31 -1.35 -5.26
C TRP A 379 16.79 -0.57 -6.50
N LEU A 380 16.51 -1.07 -7.71
CA LEU A 380 16.94 -0.42 -8.96
C LEU A 380 16.12 0.82 -9.29
N VAL A 381 14.80 0.81 -9.08
CA VAL A 381 13.98 2.03 -9.18
C VAL A 381 14.37 3.01 -8.07
N GLY A 382 14.54 2.54 -6.84
CA GLY A 382 14.92 3.36 -5.69
C GLY A 382 16.27 4.05 -5.84
N THR A 383 17.27 3.40 -6.45
CA THR A 383 18.59 4.00 -6.70
C THR A 383 18.66 4.77 -8.01
N GLY A 384 17.98 4.30 -9.07
CA GLY A 384 17.95 4.95 -10.37
C GLY A 384 17.22 6.30 -10.37
N ALA A 385 16.09 6.41 -9.64
CA ALA A 385 15.28 7.62 -9.58
C ALA A 385 16.05 8.89 -9.14
N PRO A 386 16.82 8.91 -8.03
CA PRO A 386 17.63 10.07 -7.69
C PRO A 386 18.78 10.31 -8.68
N ILE A 387 19.37 9.27 -9.28
CA ILE A 387 20.46 9.43 -10.26
C ILE A 387 19.96 10.09 -11.54
N VAL A 388 18.83 9.65 -12.10
CA VAL A 388 18.24 10.29 -13.29
C VAL A 388 17.78 11.72 -12.97
N THR A 389 17.25 11.95 -11.76
CA THR A 389 16.90 13.30 -11.28
C THR A 389 18.11 14.23 -11.24
N LEU A 390 19.25 13.77 -10.72
CA LEU A 390 20.50 14.56 -10.69
C LEU A 390 21.06 14.78 -12.11
N GLY A 391 21.02 13.76 -12.97
CA GLY A 391 21.41 13.88 -14.38
C GLY A 391 20.61 14.96 -15.11
N LEU A 392 19.28 14.96 -14.95
CA LEU A 392 18.40 15.98 -15.51
C LEU A 392 18.61 17.36 -14.87
N LEU A 393 18.73 17.45 -13.54
CA LEU A 393 18.89 18.72 -12.82
C LEU A 393 20.14 19.51 -13.25
N PHE A 394 21.22 18.79 -13.59
CA PHE A 394 22.50 19.35 -14.05
C PHE A 394 22.74 19.17 -15.56
N SER A 395 21.73 18.78 -16.34
CA SER A 395 21.81 18.51 -17.80
C SER A 395 22.98 17.58 -18.21
N SER A 396 23.35 16.63 -17.34
CA SER A 396 24.47 15.71 -17.52
C SER A 396 24.02 14.40 -18.18
N GLN A 397 24.13 14.34 -19.51
CA GLN A 397 23.70 13.19 -20.31
C GLN A 397 24.23 11.83 -19.80
N PRO A 398 25.52 11.66 -19.43
CA PRO A 398 26.02 10.36 -18.93
C PRO A 398 25.33 9.92 -17.63
N VAL A 399 25.07 10.87 -16.71
CA VAL A 399 24.39 10.59 -15.43
C VAL A 399 22.92 10.25 -15.68
N THR A 400 22.25 10.98 -16.58
CA THR A 400 20.87 10.68 -17.01
C THR A 400 20.77 9.28 -17.63
N ILE A 401 21.73 8.87 -18.48
CA ILE A 401 21.77 7.53 -19.07
C ILE A 401 21.95 6.44 -18.01
N VAL A 402 22.88 6.61 -17.06
CA VAL A 402 23.09 5.64 -15.97
C VAL A 402 21.85 5.52 -15.08
N GLY A 403 21.27 6.64 -14.65
CA GLY A 403 20.05 6.64 -13.84
C GLY A 403 18.85 6.05 -14.58
N GLY A 404 18.67 6.42 -15.86
CA GLY A 404 17.63 5.88 -16.73
C GLY A 404 17.77 4.38 -16.96
N ALA A 405 18.98 3.87 -17.18
CA ALA A 405 19.23 2.44 -17.32
C ALA A 405 18.88 1.65 -16.04
N LEU A 406 19.20 2.19 -14.86
CA LEU A 406 18.81 1.59 -13.57
C LEU A 406 17.28 1.59 -13.39
N VAL A 407 16.60 2.70 -13.70
CA VAL A 407 15.13 2.78 -13.67
C VAL A 407 14.50 1.78 -14.64
N VAL A 408 14.93 1.74 -15.90
CA VAL A 408 14.43 0.81 -16.92
C VAL A 408 14.63 -0.64 -16.51
N ALA A 409 15.81 -0.99 -15.98
CA ALA A 409 16.08 -2.34 -15.46
C ALA A 409 15.15 -2.68 -14.28
N GLY A 410 14.97 -1.75 -13.34
CA GLY A 410 14.07 -1.92 -12.19
C GLY A 410 12.60 -2.10 -12.59
N LEU A 411 12.09 -1.28 -13.53
CA LEU A 411 10.73 -1.41 -14.07
C LEU A 411 10.57 -2.68 -14.92
N GLY A 412 11.61 -3.12 -15.63
CA GLY A 412 11.67 -4.43 -16.29
C GLY A 412 11.57 -5.58 -15.28
N PHE A 413 12.26 -5.50 -14.14
CA PHE A 413 12.12 -6.46 -13.05
C PHE A 413 10.73 -6.42 -12.38
N HIS A 414 10.06 -5.26 -12.32
CA HIS A 414 8.68 -5.15 -11.84
C HIS A 414 7.71 -5.87 -12.79
N LEU A 415 7.87 -5.72 -14.12
CA LEU A 415 7.11 -6.47 -15.12
C LEU A 415 7.40 -7.99 -15.06
N ALA A 416 8.68 -8.38 -14.87
CA ALA A 416 9.05 -9.79 -14.67
C ALA A 416 8.46 -10.35 -13.37
N SER A 417 8.37 -9.54 -12.31
CA SER A 417 7.69 -9.90 -11.06
C SER A 417 6.21 -10.16 -11.29
N LEU A 418 5.50 -9.28 -12.02
CA LEU A 418 4.10 -9.46 -12.39
C LEU A 418 3.88 -10.75 -13.19
N ALA A 419 4.70 -10.98 -14.21
CA ALA A 419 4.65 -12.20 -15.02
C ALA A 419 4.88 -13.46 -14.17
N SER A 420 5.80 -13.41 -13.20
CA SER A 420 6.05 -14.47 -12.23
C SER A 420 4.85 -14.73 -11.31
N VAL A 421 4.17 -13.69 -10.79
CA VAL A 421 2.93 -13.85 -10.00
C VAL A 421 1.85 -14.53 -10.84
N ILE A 422 1.64 -14.05 -12.06
CA ILE A 422 0.61 -14.59 -12.97
C ILE A 422 0.92 -16.05 -13.32
N ALA A 423 2.18 -16.41 -13.56
CA ALA A 423 2.58 -17.79 -13.84
C ALA A 423 2.31 -18.75 -12.65
N HIS A 424 2.44 -18.28 -11.40
CA HIS A 424 2.27 -19.08 -10.19
C HIS A 424 0.91 -18.90 -9.49
N ARG A 425 -0.05 -18.23 -10.14
CA ARG A 425 -1.38 -17.97 -9.59
C ARG A 425 -2.17 -19.27 -9.35
N ARG A 426 -2.93 -19.31 -8.25
CA ARG A 426 -3.93 -20.37 -8.00
C ARG A 426 -5.36 -19.90 -8.30
N ARG A 427 -5.61 -18.59 -8.27
CA ARG A 427 -6.90 -17.97 -8.62
C ARG A 427 -6.99 -17.64 -10.13
N SER A 428 -8.20 -17.68 -10.68
CA SER A 428 -8.50 -17.20 -12.03
C SER A 428 -8.35 -15.67 -12.15
N LEU A 429 -8.14 -15.17 -13.37
CA LEU A 429 -7.99 -13.73 -13.62
C LEU A 429 -9.35 -13.03 -13.69
N GLU A 430 -9.74 -12.40 -12.59
CA GLU A 430 -10.85 -11.45 -12.52
C GLU A 430 -10.57 -10.13 -13.27
N LEU A 431 -11.62 -9.35 -13.57
CA LEU A 431 -11.56 -8.01 -14.17
C LEU A 431 -10.52 -7.08 -13.54
N LEU A 432 -10.32 -7.16 -12.23
CA LEU A 432 -9.37 -6.33 -11.49
C LEU A 432 -7.93 -6.49 -11.98
N HIS A 433 -7.56 -7.71 -12.42
CA HIS A 433 -6.26 -7.99 -13.01
C HIS A 433 -6.14 -7.40 -14.42
N GLY A 434 -7.27 -7.20 -15.12
CA GLY A 434 -7.33 -6.45 -16.38
C GLY A 434 -6.82 -5.01 -16.22
N PHE A 435 -7.17 -4.33 -15.12
CA PHE A 435 -6.60 -3.01 -14.80
C PHE A 435 -5.08 -3.05 -14.63
N VAL A 436 -4.55 -4.07 -13.93
CA VAL A 436 -3.11 -4.25 -13.70
C VAL A 436 -2.37 -4.59 -15.00
N LEU A 437 -2.95 -5.41 -15.87
CA LEU A 437 -2.39 -5.75 -17.18
C LEU A 437 -2.41 -4.56 -18.15
N ALA A 438 -3.51 -3.80 -18.20
CA ALA A 438 -3.57 -2.57 -18.99
C ALA A 438 -2.58 -1.52 -18.46
N SER A 439 -2.51 -1.33 -17.14
CA SER A 439 -1.51 -0.52 -16.45
C SER A 439 -0.09 -0.89 -16.88
N ALA A 440 0.27 -2.18 -16.87
CA ALA A 440 1.57 -2.67 -17.31
C ALA A 440 1.86 -2.39 -18.81
N ALA A 441 0.85 -2.38 -19.68
CA ALA A 441 1.02 -2.00 -21.08
C ALA A 441 1.38 -0.51 -21.23
N PHE A 442 0.76 0.40 -20.46
CA PHE A 442 1.15 1.81 -20.44
C PHE A 442 2.55 2.04 -19.84
N LEU A 443 2.96 1.22 -18.87
CA LEU A 443 4.36 1.23 -18.40
C LEU A 443 5.34 0.84 -19.51
N ALA A 444 5.02 -0.18 -20.31
CA ALA A 444 5.86 -0.57 -21.46
C ALA A 444 5.94 0.55 -22.51
N ILE A 445 4.84 1.25 -22.79
CA ILE A 445 4.83 2.43 -23.67
C ILE A 445 5.71 3.55 -23.10
N ALA A 446 5.63 3.83 -21.80
CA ALA A 446 6.48 4.82 -21.15
C ALA A 446 7.97 4.48 -21.29
N ILE A 447 8.36 3.24 -20.97
CA ILE A 447 9.74 2.76 -21.10
C ILE A 447 10.24 2.91 -22.55
N MET A 448 9.46 2.46 -23.54
CA MET A 448 9.86 2.55 -24.94
C MET A 448 9.99 3.99 -25.44
N THR A 449 9.04 4.85 -25.09
CA THR A 449 9.06 6.26 -25.53
C THR A 449 10.18 7.06 -24.84
N GLY A 450 10.42 6.84 -23.55
CA GLY A 450 11.54 7.44 -22.82
C GLY A 450 12.92 6.99 -23.34
N ILE A 451 13.10 5.70 -23.64
CA ILE A 451 14.35 5.18 -24.24
C ILE A 451 14.62 5.83 -25.61
N VAL A 452 13.63 5.88 -26.49
CA VAL A 452 13.78 6.51 -27.82
C VAL A 452 14.01 8.02 -27.67
N ALA A 453 13.28 8.71 -26.79
CA ALA A 453 13.46 10.13 -26.52
C ALA A 453 14.83 10.48 -25.91
N GLY A 454 15.42 9.57 -25.12
CA GLY A 454 16.72 9.77 -24.49
C GLY A 454 17.93 9.43 -25.38
N LEU A 455 17.80 8.42 -26.25
CA LEU A 455 18.95 7.85 -26.98
C LEU A 455 18.93 8.04 -28.50
N ALA A 456 17.76 8.24 -29.12
CA ALA A 456 17.69 8.29 -30.58
C ALA A 456 18.18 9.64 -31.14
N PRO A 457 18.82 9.67 -32.33
CA PRO A 457 19.23 10.89 -33.03
C PRO A 457 18.04 11.48 -33.81
N ILE A 458 16.98 11.85 -33.08
CA ILE A 458 15.74 12.45 -33.60
C ILE A 458 15.71 13.97 -33.39
N ASP A 459 14.90 14.65 -34.19
CA ASP A 459 14.63 16.08 -34.04
C ASP A 459 13.91 16.43 -32.72
N THR A 460 13.90 17.74 -32.41
CA THR A 460 13.35 18.26 -31.15
C THR A 460 11.82 18.14 -31.07
N GLU A 461 11.10 18.15 -32.18
CA GLU A 461 9.64 18.06 -32.18
C GLU A 461 9.20 16.63 -31.85
N LEU A 462 9.74 15.63 -32.55
CA LEU A 462 9.49 14.22 -32.27
C LEU A 462 9.96 13.85 -30.87
N ARG A 463 11.12 14.35 -30.42
CA ARG A 463 11.62 14.14 -29.05
C ARG A 463 10.64 14.71 -28.02
N THR A 464 10.11 15.91 -28.24
CA THR A 464 9.10 16.52 -27.36
C THR A 464 7.83 15.68 -27.31
N ARG A 465 7.30 15.23 -28.45
CA ARG A 465 6.12 14.36 -28.50
C ARG A 465 6.33 13.05 -27.73
N LEU A 466 7.52 12.43 -27.86
CA LEU A 466 7.86 11.20 -27.14
C LEU A 466 7.99 11.41 -25.62
N VAL A 467 8.64 12.48 -25.16
CA VAL A 467 8.74 12.80 -23.71
C VAL A 467 7.36 13.08 -23.10
N VAL A 468 6.48 13.81 -23.81
CA VAL A 468 5.10 14.03 -23.32
C VAL A 468 4.32 12.71 -23.30
N THR A 469 4.53 11.84 -24.30
CA THR A 469 3.93 10.50 -24.34
C THR A 469 4.44 9.61 -23.19
N GLU A 470 5.73 9.66 -22.85
CA GLU A 470 6.34 8.98 -21.71
C GLU A 470 5.69 9.43 -20.40
N VAL A 471 5.77 10.72 -20.09
CA VAL A 471 5.25 11.31 -18.85
C VAL A 471 3.76 11.01 -18.68
N PHE A 472 2.98 11.14 -19.77
CA PHE A 472 1.56 10.82 -19.75
C PHE A 472 1.30 9.31 -19.57
N SER A 473 2.12 8.44 -20.18
CA SER A 473 2.01 6.99 -20.02
C SER A 473 2.39 6.52 -18.61
N LEU A 474 3.33 7.18 -17.93
CA LEU A 474 3.61 6.96 -16.50
C LEU A 474 2.41 7.34 -15.62
N ILE A 475 1.75 8.47 -15.91
CA ILE A 475 0.51 8.86 -15.23
C ILE A 475 -0.59 7.81 -15.47
N LEU A 476 -0.73 7.29 -16.69
CA LEU A 476 -1.75 6.29 -17.04
C LEU A 476 -1.48 4.90 -16.44
N TRP A 477 -0.21 4.46 -16.39
CA TRP A 477 0.23 3.26 -15.65
C TRP A 477 -0.30 3.30 -14.21
N LEU A 478 -0.03 4.40 -13.52
CA LEU A 478 -0.45 4.61 -12.14
C LEU A 478 -1.97 4.80 -12.02
N THR A 479 -2.61 5.48 -12.99
CA THR A 479 -4.06 5.71 -13.02
C THR A 479 -4.84 4.40 -13.05
N LEU A 480 -4.51 3.52 -14.01
CA LEU A 480 -5.17 2.22 -14.14
C LEU A 480 -4.88 1.32 -12.93
N ALA A 481 -3.67 1.35 -12.39
CA ALA A 481 -3.33 0.65 -11.16
C ALA A 481 -4.18 1.14 -9.97
N VAL A 482 -4.29 2.47 -9.77
CA VAL A 482 -5.06 3.06 -8.66
C VAL A 482 -6.56 2.76 -8.78
N ILE A 483 -7.16 2.91 -9.97
CA ILE A 483 -8.58 2.60 -10.19
C ILE A 483 -8.83 1.11 -9.89
N GLY A 484 -7.97 0.22 -10.42
CA GLY A 484 -8.04 -1.21 -10.16
C GLY A 484 -7.96 -1.53 -8.67
N HIS A 485 -6.88 -1.14 -7.99
CA HIS A 485 -6.70 -1.47 -6.57
C HIS A 485 -7.76 -0.83 -5.66
N SER A 486 -8.30 0.35 -5.99
CA SER A 486 -9.40 0.97 -5.25
C SER A 486 -10.65 0.07 -5.15
N HIS A 487 -10.91 -0.74 -6.18
CA HIS A 487 -12.00 -1.74 -6.20
C HIS A 487 -11.72 -3.01 -5.35
N LYS A 488 -10.57 -3.12 -4.68
CA LYS A 488 -10.37 -4.05 -3.53
C LYS A 488 -10.23 -3.28 -2.21
N ILE A 489 -9.53 -2.13 -2.20
CA ILE A 489 -9.23 -1.34 -1.00
C ILE A 489 -10.50 -0.76 -0.37
N VAL A 490 -11.34 -0.07 -1.13
CA VAL A 490 -12.54 0.58 -0.60
C VAL A 490 -13.57 -0.46 -0.10
N PRO A 491 -13.85 -1.55 -0.85
CA PRO A 491 -14.70 -2.64 -0.34
C PRO A 491 -14.14 -3.30 0.92
N PHE A 492 -12.82 -3.52 1.02
CA PHE A 492 -12.22 -4.07 2.23
C PHE A 492 -12.41 -3.17 3.46
N ILE A 493 -12.14 -1.86 3.35
CA ILE A 493 -12.30 -0.92 4.46
C ILE A 493 -13.78 -0.79 4.86
N THR A 494 -14.68 -0.69 3.89
CA THR A 494 -16.12 -0.54 4.15
C THR A 494 -16.75 -1.83 4.68
N TRP A 495 -16.36 -3.00 4.21
CA TRP A 495 -16.78 -4.30 4.74
C TRP A 495 -16.44 -4.46 6.23
N ASN A 496 -15.20 -4.16 6.62
CA ASN A 496 -14.79 -4.19 8.03
C ASN A 496 -15.66 -3.26 8.89
N ARG A 497 -15.96 -2.05 8.39
CA ARG A 497 -16.83 -1.07 9.07
C ARG A 497 -18.30 -1.51 9.15
N LEU A 498 -18.81 -2.22 8.14
CA LEU A 498 -20.18 -2.76 8.16
C LEU A 498 -20.29 -3.87 9.21
N ARG A 499 -19.31 -4.79 9.27
CA ARG A 499 -19.27 -5.83 10.30
C ARG A 499 -19.09 -5.27 11.70
N SER A 500 -18.29 -4.22 11.89
CA SER A 500 -18.18 -3.54 13.20
C SER A 500 -19.46 -2.83 13.65
N ARG A 501 -20.48 -2.73 12.77
CA ARG A 501 -21.83 -2.25 13.08
C ARG A 501 -22.86 -3.39 13.25
N GLY A 502 -22.43 -4.66 13.22
CA GLY A 502 -23.32 -5.82 13.27
C GLY A 502 -23.92 -6.23 11.92
N ILE A 503 -23.56 -5.55 10.81
CA ILE A 503 -24.06 -5.89 9.47
C ILE A 503 -23.26 -7.08 8.93
N MET A 504 -23.76 -8.28 9.21
CA MET A 504 -23.07 -9.56 8.96
C MET A 504 -23.63 -10.34 7.76
N LYS A 505 -24.82 -9.98 7.26
CA LYS A 505 -25.50 -10.63 6.14
C LYS A 505 -25.67 -9.68 4.95
N GLY A 506 -25.70 -10.25 3.74
CA GLY A 506 -26.11 -9.55 2.52
C GLY A 506 -27.62 -9.66 2.25
N PRO A 507 -28.13 -9.00 1.18
CA PRO A 507 -29.55 -9.02 0.81
C PRO A 507 -30.06 -10.40 0.39
N ASP A 508 -29.16 -11.31 0.06
CA ASP A 508 -29.43 -12.72 -0.25
C ASP A 508 -29.56 -13.61 1.01
N GLY A 509 -29.46 -13.02 2.20
CA GLY A 509 -29.50 -13.70 3.49
C GLY A 509 -28.21 -14.46 3.85
N ARG A 510 -27.21 -14.48 2.96
CA ARG A 510 -25.91 -15.13 3.20
C ARG A 510 -24.94 -14.19 3.89
N ALA A 511 -23.75 -14.68 4.24
CA ALA A 511 -22.70 -13.84 4.82
C ALA A 511 -22.35 -12.66 3.91
N LEU A 512 -22.08 -11.49 4.49
CA LEU A 512 -21.68 -10.31 3.73
C LEU A 512 -20.32 -10.55 3.04
N LEU A 513 -20.29 -10.52 1.70
CA LEU A 513 -19.08 -10.66 0.87
C LEU A 513 -18.74 -9.33 0.17
N PHE A 514 -17.49 -9.17 -0.28
CA PHE A 514 -17.08 -7.98 -1.07
C PHE A 514 -17.90 -7.80 -2.36
N ALA A 515 -18.42 -8.88 -2.94
CA ALA A 515 -19.27 -8.84 -4.13
C ALA A 515 -20.60 -8.08 -3.91
N HIS A 516 -21.06 -7.94 -2.66
CA HIS A 516 -22.25 -7.15 -2.33
C HIS A 516 -21.97 -5.63 -2.28
N LEU A 517 -20.69 -5.23 -2.27
CA LEU A 517 -20.26 -3.83 -2.11
C LEU A 517 -19.87 -3.15 -3.43
N VAL A 518 -19.83 -3.89 -4.55
CA VAL A 518 -19.39 -3.39 -5.86
C VAL A 518 -20.27 -4.00 -6.95
N ASN A 519 -20.78 -3.18 -7.87
CA ASN A 519 -21.45 -3.65 -9.07
C ASN A 519 -20.42 -4.00 -10.16
N ASP A 520 -20.40 -5.27 -10.58
CA ASP A 520 -19.46 -5.79 -11.56
C ASP A 520 -19.67 -5.20 -12.98
N THR A 521 -20.91 -4.91 -13.38
CA THR A 521 -21.17 -4.23 -14.66
C THR A 521 -20.66 -2.80 -14.64
N ALA A 522 -20.87 -2.05 -13.57
CA ALA A 522 -20.30 -0.70 -13.42
C ALA A 522 -18.75 -0.74 -13.41
N ALA A 523 -18.13 -1.76 -12.79
CA ALA A 523 -16.69 -1.98 -12.83
C ALA A 523 -16.19 -2.27 -14.26
N ARG A 524 -16.91 -3.10 -15.04
CA ARG A 524 -16.58 -3.38 -16.45
C ARG A 524 -16.66 -2.12 -17.33
N VAL A 525 -17.69 -1.30 -17.18
CA VAL A 525 -17.83 -0.04 -17.93
C VAL A 525 -16.73 0.95 -17.51
N THR A 526 -16.41 1.02 -16.21
CA THR A 526 -15.28 1.82 -15.68
C THR A 526 -13.96 1.39 -16.31
N PHE A 527 -13.69 0.09 -16.41
CA PHE A 527 -12.49 -0.46 -17.05
C PHE A 527 -12.43 -0.08 -18.54
N GLY A 528 -13.52 -0.29 -19.28
CA GLY A 528 -13.61 0.06 -20.70
C GLY A 528 -13.34 1.54 -20.94
N ALA A 529 -14.00 2.43 -20.18
CA ALA A 529 -13.78 3.87 -20.26
C ALA A 529 -12.33 4.26 -19.91
N ALA A 530 -11.77 3.71 -18.82
CA ALA A 530 -10.40 4.01 -18.41
C ALA A 530 -9.36 3.60 -19.48
N VAL A 531 -9.49 2.39 -20.06
CA VAL A 531 -8.54 1.89 -21.07
C VAL A 531 -8.70 2.58 -22.41
N VAL A 532 -9.93 2.81 -22.88
CA VAL A 532 -10.19 3.55 -24.13
C VAL A 532 -9.72 5.00 -24.01
N GLY A 533 -10.01 5.67 -22.89
CA GLY A 533 -9.52 7.01 -22.61
C GLY A 533 -8.00 7.09 -22.56
N ALA A 534 -7.35 6.17 -21.85
CA ALA A 534 -5.89 6.07 -21.77
C ALA A 534 -5.25 5.88 -23.16
N GLY A 535 -5.76 4.94 -23.96
CA GLY A 535 -5.26 4.64 -25.31
C GLY A 535 -5.46 5.80 -26.28
N ALA A 536 -6.65 6.41 -26.28
CA ALA A 536 -6.93 7.61 -27.08
C ALA A 536 -6.03 8.78 -26.69
N GLY A 537 -5.73 8.95 -25.39
CA GLY A 537 -4.86 10.01 -24.91
C GLY A 537 -3.41 9.85 -25.37
N VAL A 538 -2.86 8.63 -25.24
CA VAL A 538 -1.50 8.30 -25.73
C VAL A 538 -1.40 8.52 -27.24
N LEU A 539 -2.37 8.00 -28.00
CA LEU A 539 -2.38 8.18 -29.45
C LEU A 539 -2.49 9.68 -29.81
N GLY A 540 -3.39 10.41 -29.15
CA GLY A 540 -3.62 11.84 -29.38
C GLY A 540 -2.40 12.71 -29.07
N VAL A 541 -1.66 12.43 -27.99
CA VAL A 541 -0.40 13.12 -27.68
C VAL A 541 0.66 12.80 -28.74
N LEU A 542 0.87 11.52 -29.05
CA LEU A 542 1.90 11.06 -29.98
C LEU A 542 1.70 11.60 -31.41
N THR A 543 0.45 11.62 -31.89
CA THR A 543 0.08 12.12 -33.23
C THR A 543 -0.27 13.61 -33.24
N ALA A 544 -0.11 14.33 -32.12
CA ALA A 544 -0.53 15.73 -31.95
C ALA A 544 -2.02 16.01 -32.31
N THR A 545 -2.89 15.03 -32.08
CA THR A 545 -4.30 15.05 -32.46
C THR A 545 -5.19 15.48 -31.27
N SER A 546 -5.61 16.75 -31.27
CA SER A 546 -6.33 17.36 -30.14
C SER A 546 -7.69 16.74 -29.82
N TRP A 547 -8.45 16.25 -30.81
CA TRP A 547 -9.76 15.64 -30.55
C TRP A 547 -9.65 14.28 -29.84
N LEU A 548 -8.57 13.52 -30.08
CA LEU A 548 -8.26 12.29 -29.34
C LEU A 548 -7.94 12.59 -27.88
N VAL A 549 -7.12 13.63 -27.60
CA VAL A 549 -6.82 14.08 -26.23
C VAL A 549 -8.09 14.60 -25.53
N ARG A 550 -8.99 15.28 -26.25
CA ARG A 550 -10.28 15.72 -25.71
C ARG A 550 -11.19 14.54 -25.35
N GLY A 551 -11.30 13.55 -26.23
CA GLY A 551 -12.04 12.31 -25.99
C GLY A 551 -11.47 11.51 -24.81
N ALA A 552 -10.14 11.47 -24.68
CA ALA A 552 -9.45 10.87 -23.54
C ALA A 552 -9.84 11.52 -22.22
N GLY A 553 -9.84 12.86 -22.15
CA GLY A 553 -10.28 13.61 -20.97
C GLY A 553 -11.73 13.30 -20.56
N ILE A 554 -12.66 13.30 -21.53
CA ILE A 554 -14.06 12.93 -21.30
C ILE A 554 -14.18 11.50 -20.75
N SER A 555 -13.47 10.55 -21.38
CA SER A 555 -13.56 9.12 -21.03
C SER A 555 -12.94 8.80 -19.66
N LEU A 556 -11.80 9.42 -19.33
CA LEU A 556 -11.17 9.31 -18.00
C LEU A 556 -12.00 9.99 -16.91
N GLY A 557 -12.60 11.16 -17.20
CA GLY A 557 -13.52 11.84 -16.29
C GLY A 557 -14.76 10.98 -15.99
N LEU A 558 -15.35 10.38 -17.03
CA LEU A 558 -16.46 9.42 -16.87
C LEU A 558 -16.05 8.18 -16.08
N ALA A 559 -14.85 7.62 -16.32
CA ALA A 559 -14.33 6.51 -15.53
C ALA A 559 -14.19 6.89 -14.04
N GLY A 560 -13.79 8.14 -13.74
CA GLY A 560 -13.78 8.68 -12.37
C GLY A 560 -15.18 8.73 -11.74
N VAL A 561 -16.18 9.27 -12.45
CA VAL A 561 -17.58 9.31 -11.98
C VAL A 561 -18.12 7.91 -11.71
N LEU A 562 -17.91 6.97 -12.65
CA LEU A 562 -18.39 5.59 -12.53
C LEU A 562 -17.69 4.85 -11.37
N ALA A 563 -16.38 5.01 -11.21
CA ALA A 563 -15.63 4.41 -10.11
C ALA A 563 -16.15 4.92 -8.75
N VAL A 564 -16.30 6.24 -8.59
CA VAL A 564 -16.81 6.83 -7.33
C VAL A 564 -18.23 6.35 -7.03
N ALA A 565 -19.13 6.39 -8.02
CA ALA A 565 -20.51 5.92 -7.85
C ALA A 565 -20.58 4.43 -7.47
N ASN A 566 -19.75 3.59 -8.10
CA ASN A 566 -19.71 2.16 -7.82
C ASN A 566 -19.19 1.85 -6.41
N LEU A 567 -18.09 2.50 -5.99
CA LEU A 567 -17.45 2.27 -4.69
C LEU A 567 -18.23 2.86 -3.50
N VAL A 568 -19.10 3.84 -3.73
CA VAL A 568 -19.94 4.47 -2.69
C VAL A 568 -21.32 3.81 -2.57
N SER A 569 -21.93 3.38 -3.68
CA SER A 569 -23.32 2.91 -3.70
C SER A 569 -23.54 1.61 -2.91
N GLY A 570 -22.69 0.59 -3.10
CA GLY A 570 -22.82 -0.71 -2.41
C GLY A 570 -22.91 -0.59 -0.89
N PRO A 571 -21.92 0.02 -0.21
CA PRO A 571 -21.95 0.23 1.24
C PRO A 571 -23.17 1.02 1.74
N LEU A 572 -23.63 2.04 1.00
CA LEU A 572 -24.83 2.80 1.37
C LEU A 572 -26.12 1.98 1.22
N LEU A 573 -26.20 1.13 0.20
CA LEU A 573 -27.33 0.21 0.02
C LEU A 573 -27.38 -0.84 1.12
N MET A 574 -26.23 -1.37 1.57
CA MET A 574 -26.18 -2.32 2.70
C MET A 574 -26.64 -1.70 4.02
N ILE A 575 -26.29 -0.44 4.29
CA ILE A 575 -26.77 0.29 5.48
C ILE A 575 -28.29 0.43 5.40
N ARG A 576 -28.82 1.00 4.31
CA ARG A 576 -30.28 1.20 4.14
C ARG A 576 -31.07 -0.10 4.24
N TRP A 577 -30.58 -1.19 3.62
CA TRP A 577 -31.22 -2.49 3.70
C TRP A 577 -31.22 -3.04 5.13
N HIS A 578 -30.13 -2.86 5.88
CA HIS A 578 -30.06 -3.30 7.27
C HIS A 578 -31.00 -2.50 8.17
N ASP A 579 -31.04 -1.18 8.03
CA ASP A 579 -31.91 -0.29 8.81
C ASP A 579 -33.39 -0.68 8.58
N GLN A 580 -33.79 -0.92 7.32
CA GLN A 580 -35.13 -1.42 6.97
C GLN A 580 -35.47 -2.80 7.54
N GLN A 581 -34.48 -3.66 7.81
CA GLN A 581 -34.67 -4.97 8.44
C GLN A 581 -34.68 -4.89 9.98
N GLN A 582 -34.37 -3.74 10.58
CA GLN A 582 -34.58 -3.49 12.02
C GLN A 582 -35.93 -2.81 12.29
N GLU A 583 -36.49 -2.12 11.30
CA GLU A 583 -37.80 -1.45 11.39
C GLU A 583 -39.00 -2.39 11.11
N ALA A 584 -38.74 -3.58 10.55
CA ALA A 584 -39.74 -4.58 10.12
C ALA A 584 -39.77 -5.82 11.03
#